data_AF-A0A2D2MBC1-F1
#
_entry.id   AF-A0A2D2MBC1-F1
#
_cell.length_a   1.000
_cell.length_b   1.000
_cell.length_c   1.000
_cell.angle_alpha   90.00
_cell.angle_beta   90.00
_cell.angle_gamma   90.00
#
_symmetry.space_group_name_H-M   'P 1'
#
loop_
_entity.id
_entity.type
_entity.pdbx_description
1 polymer ?
#
loop_
_entity_poly.entity_id
_entity_poly.type
_entity_poly.pdbx_seq_one_letter_code
_entity_poly.pdbx_strand_id
1 'polypeptide(L)'
;MHTSDSPPITTAQGVVFHCTGDAHQQRALFCVVDGVPIGDALSSISDLLAPARAAVYAAAMGEQVLAGDSAWLVHHSLDSAKAVVDALIGTLNPP
;
A
#
# COMPACT_ATOMS: atom_id res chain seq x y z
N MET A 1 19.29 -28.78 -30.55
CA MET A 1 17.83 -28.90 -30.40
C MET A 1 17.56 -29.10 -28.91
N HIS A 2 16.69 -28.26 -28.34
CA HIS A 2 16.20 -28.23 -26.95
C HIS A 2 15.91 -29.64 -26.39
N THR A 3 16.01 -29.91 -25.08
CA THR A 3 15.16 -29.32 -24.02
C THR A 3 15.83 -29.32 -22.63
N SER A 4 15.85 -28.16 -21.98
CA SER A 4 15.98 -28.08 -20.52
C SER A 4 14.62 -28.40 -19.91
N ASP A 5 14.50 -29.57 -19.28
CA ASP A 5 13.40 -29.86 -18.35
C ASP A 5 13.64 -29.09 -17.07
N SER A 6 13.10 -27.88 -16.99
CA SER A 6 12.98 -27.17 -15.72
C SER A 6 11.81 -27.75 -14.93
N PRO A 7 11.98 -28.09 -13.64
CA PRO A 7 10.91 -28.63 -12.82
C PRO A 7 9.76 -27.62 -12.65
N PRO A 8 8.53 -28.09 -12.42
CA PRO A 8 7.38 -27.21 -12.26
C PRO A 8 7.56 -26.32 -11.02
N ILE A 9 7.39 -25.02 -11.20
CA ILE A 9 7.42 -24.04 -10.10
C ILE A 9 6.19 -24.29 -9.23
N THR A 10 6.40 -24.56 -7.93
CA THR A 10 5.32 -24.79 -6.96
C THR A 10 5.44 -23.83 -5.78
N THR A 11 4.32 -23.56 -5.11
CA THR A 11 4.28 -22.71 -3.93
C THR A 11 4.89 -23.41 -2.72
N ALA A 12 5.67 -22.67 -1.93
CA ALA A 12 6.30 -23.20 -0.72
C ALA A 12 5.29 -23.35 0.43
N GLN A 13 5.45 -24.40 1.24
CA GLN A 13 4.65 -24.63 2.44
C GLN A 13 5.00 -23.57 3.50
N GLY A 14 4.01 -22.85 4.03
CA GLY A 14 4.18 -21.96 5.18
C GLY A 14 4.04 -20.45 4.93
N VAL A 15 3.61 -20.00 3.75
CA VAL A 15 3.27 -18.56 3.56
C VAL A 15 1.92 -18.28 4.20
N VAL A 16 1.93 -17.70 5.41
CA VAL A 16 0.73 -17.21 6.11
C VAL A 16 0.58 -15.72 5.81
N PHE A 17 -0.60 -15.34 5.34
CA PHE A 17 -0.98 -13.93 5.19
C PHE A 17 -1.09 -13.32 6.60
N HIS A 18 -0.15 -12.42 6.95
CA HIS A 18 -0.18 -11.67 8.19
C HIS A 18 -0.58 -10.22 7.91
N CYS A 19 -1.74 -9.83 8.44
CA CYS A 19 -2.29 -8.48 8.36
C CYS A 19 -1.55 -7.44 9.22
N THR A 20 -0.54 -7.86 10.00
CA THR A 20 0.37 -6.99 10.77
C THR A 20 1.81 -7.48 10.67
N GLY A 21 2.76 -6.55 10.62
CA GLY A 21 4.19 -6.85 10.66
C GLY A 21 4.66 -7.07 12.09
N ASP A 22 5.85 -7.64 12.27
CA ASP A 22 6.41 -7.87 13.61
C ASP A 22 6.61 -6.53 14.35
N ALA A 23 5.75 -6.29 15.34
CA ALA A 23 5.73 -5.07 16.16
C ALA A 23 7.01 -4.92 17.02
N HIS A 24 7.63 -6.03 17.44
CA HIS A 24 8.88 -5.99 18.20
C HIS A 24 10.08 -5.64 17.33
N GLN A 25 10.00 -5.89 16.02
CA GLN A 25 11.05 -5.56 15.06
C GLN A 25 10.78 -4.25 14.31
N GLN A 26 9.72 -3.51 14.67
CA GLN A 26 9.23 -2.33 13.93
C GLN A 26 9.11 -2.57 12.43
N ARG A 27 8.79 -3.80 12.02
CA ARG A 27 8.62 -4.12 10.60
C ARG A 27 7.30 -3.53 10.13
N ALA A 28 7.38 -2.40 9.44
CA ALA A 28 6.24 -1.81 8.79
C ALA A 28 5.77 -2.71 7.64
N LEU A 29 4.47 -3.04 7.59
CA LEU A 29 3.88 -3.72 6.41
C LEU A 29 3.82 -2.81 5.19
N PHE A 30 3.88 -1.50 5.42
CA PHE A 30 3.95 -0.49 4.40
C PHE A 30 5.32 0.17 4.49
N CYS A 31 6.12 0.03 3.44
CA CYS A 31 7.38 0.74 3.28
C CYS A 31 7.35 1.46 1.93
N VAL A 32 7.81 2.70 1.90
CA VAL A 32 8.04 3.39 0.63
C VAL A 32 9.34 2.82 0.06
N VAL A 33 9.29 2.30 -1.17
CA VAL A 33 10.47 1.73 -1.82
C VAL A 33 11.42 2.87 -2.22
N ASP A 34 12.69 2.74 -1.84
CA ASP A 34 13.72 3.70 -2.21
C ASP A 34 13.94 3.76 -3.73
N GLY A 35 14.27 4.95 -4.24
CA GLY A 35 14.65 5.14 -5.65
C GLY A 35 13.49 5.16 -6.65
N VAL A 36 12.23 5.20 -6.19
CA VAL A 36 11.07 5.41 -7.06
C VAL A 36 11.09 6.83 -7.63
N PRO A 37 10.94 7.02 -8.96
CA PRO A 37 10.85 8.35 -9.55
C PRO A 37 9.71 9.18 -8.94
N ILE A 38 9.94 10.48 -8.72
CA ILE A 38 8.96 11.36 -8.08
C ILE A 38 7.60 11.40 -8.79
N GLY A 39 7.57 11.32 -10.13
CA GLY A 39 6.33 11.26 -10.90
C GLY A 39 5.51 10.00 -10.62
N ASP A 40 6.17 8.85 -10.48
CA ASP A 40 5.55 7.56 -10.19
C ASP A 40 5.05 7.51 -8.74
N ALA A 41 5.82 8.09 -7.81
CA ALA A 41 5.42 8.24 -6.42
C ALA A 41 4.17 9.14 -6.28
N LEU A 42 4.13 10.28 -6.98
CA LEU A 42 2.95 11.16 -7.02
C LEU A 42 1.73 10.49 -7.65
N SER A 43 1.94 9.68 -8.70
CA SER A 43 0.88 8.90 -9.32
C SER A 43 0.33 7.86 -8.34
N SER A 44 1.21 7.16 -7.61
CA SER A 44 0.83 6.20 -6.57
C SER A 44 0.03 6.86 -5.44
N ILE A 45 0.41 8.08 -5.01
CA ILE A 45 -0.38 8.87 -4.05
C ILE A 45 -1.79 9.13 -4.61
N SER A 46 -1.89 9.57 -5.87
CA SER A 46 -3.19 9.83 -6.51
C SER A 46 -4.06 8.56 -6.53
N ASP A 47 -3.47 7.42 -6.88
CA ASP A 47 -4.17 6.14 -6.95
C ASP A 47 -4.63 5.63 -5.58
N LEU A 48 -3.86 5.89 -4.52
CA LEU A 48 -4.26 5.59 -3.14
C LEU A 48 -5.41 6.49 -2.64
N LEU A 49 -5.38 7.77 -3.01
CA LEU A 49 -6.37 8.76 -2.56
C LEU A 49 -7.69 8.66 -3.30
N ALA A 50 -7.71 8.26 -4.57
CA ALA A 50 -8.92 8.19 -5.39
C ALA A 50 -10.03 7.29 -4.80
N PRO A 51 -9.79 6.02 -4.43
CA PRO A 51 -10.81 5.17 -3.84
C PRO A 51 -11.20 5.63 -2.43
N ALA A 52 -10.25 6.15 -1.64
CA ALA A 52 -10.53 6.71 -0.32
C ALA A 52 -11.52 7.90 -0.42
N ARG A 53 -11.27 8.81 -1.38
CA ARG A 53 -12.17 9.94 -1.65
C ARG A 53 -13.54 9.49 -2.11
N ALA A 54 -13.62 8.51 -3.00
CA ALA A 54 -14.89 7.96 -3.49
C ALA A 54 -15.71 7.35 -2.35
N ALA A 55 -15.08 6.56 -1.47
CA ALA A 55 -15.75 5.94 -0.33
C ALA A 55 -16.28 6.97 0.67
N VAL A 56 -15.48 7.99 1.00
CA VAL A 56 -15.91 9.09 1.88
C VAL A 56 -17.05 9.88 1.26
N TYR A 57 -17.01 10.14 -0.05
CA TYR A 57 -18.07 10.86 -0.75
C TYR A 57 -19.39 10.09 -0.75
N ALA A 58 -19.36 8.80 -1.09
CA ALA A 58 -20.56 7.95 -1.05
C ALA A 58 -21.17 7.91 0.37
N ALA A 59 -20.33 7.89 1.40
CA ALA A 59 -20.80 7.96 2.79
C ALA A 59 -21.43 9.30 3.15
N ALA A 60 -20.83 10.41 2.70
CA ALA A 60 -21.39 11.75 2.90
C ALA A 60 -22.74 11.93 2.19
N MET A 61 -22.94 11.27 1.05
CA MET A 61 -24.20 11.27 0.31
C MET A 61 -25.26 10.31 0.89
N GLY A 62 -24.91 9.53 1.92
CA GLY A 62 -25.79 8.51 2.48
C GLY A 62 -25.99 7.29 1.57
N GLU A 63 -25.18 7.14 0.52
CA GLU A 63 -25.24 6.04 -0.44
C GLU A 63 -24.64 4.76 0.14
N GLN A 64 -23.66 4.88 1.04
CA GLN A 64 -23.01 3.75 1.71
C GLN A 64 -22.63 4.09 3.15
N VAL A 65 -22.76 3.15 4.07
CA VAL A 65 -22.22 3.32 5.43
C VAL A 65 -20.71 3.02 5.43
N LEU A 66 -19.91 3.99 5.89
CA LEU A 66 -18.49 3.78 6.13
C LEU A 66 -18.30 3.22 7.56
N ALA A 67 -18.04 1.92 7.68
CA ALA A 67 -17.93 1.24 8.97
C ALA A 67 -17.07 -0.03 8.85
N GLY A 68 -16.48 -0.46 9.98
CA GLY A 68 -15.68 -1.68 10.05
C GLY A 68 -14.59 -1.72 8.98
N ASP A 69 -14.62 -2.75 8.15
CA ASP A 69 -13.63 -3.00 7.09
C ASP A 69 -13.50 -1.85 6.09
N SER A 70 -14.60 -1.21 5.68
CA SER A 70 -14.55 -0.11 4.71
C SER A 70 -13.90 1.14 5.29
N ALA A 71 -14.16 1.43 6.58
CA ALA A 71 -13.48 2.50 7.29
C ALA A 71 -11.98 2.21 7.47
N TRP A 72 -11.64 0.95 7.77
CA TRP A 72 -10.25 0.52 7.91
C TRP A 72 -9.47 0.61 6.59
N LEU A 73 -10.07 0.23 5.46
CA LEU A 73 -9.46 0.36 4.14
C LEU A 73 -9.20 1.84 3.79
N VAL A 74 -10.16 2.74 4.05
CA VAL A 74 -9.97 4.18 3.84
C VAL A 74 -8.81 4.70 4.70
N HIS A 75 -8.78 4.33 5.99
CA HIS A 75 -7.69 4.70 6.89
C HIS A 75 -6.34 4.23 6.37
N HIS A 76 -6.24 2.97 5.96
CA HIS A 76 -5.00 2.39 5.47
C HIS A 76 -4.51 3.05 4.17
N SER A 77 -5.42 3.38 3.25
CA SER A 77 -5.07 4.11 2.02
C SER A 77 -4.55 5.52 2.31
N LEU A 78 -5.15 6.21 3.29
CA LEU A 78 -4.69 7.54 3.71
C LEU A 78 -3.31 7.50 4.36
N ASP A 79 -3.07 6.55 5.27
CA ASP A 79 -1.76 6.36 5.90
C ASP A 79 -0.67 6.02 4.88
N SER A 80 -0.99 5.14 3.92
CA SER A 80 -0.10 4.78 2.83
C SER A 80 0.28 6.00 1.98
N ALA A 81 -0.72 6.80 1.58
CA ALA A 81 -0.48 8.03 0.82
C ALA A 81 0.36 9.04 1.61
N LYS A 82 0.08 9.20 2.91
CA LYS A 82 0.85 10.07 3.80
C LYS A 82 2.31 9.62 3.91
N ALA A 83 2.56 8.33 4.08
CA ALA A 83 3.92 7.81 4.18
C ALA A 83 4.73 8.08 2.90
N VAL A 84 4.13 7.97 1.71
CA VAL A 84 4.80 8.35 0.45
C VAL A 84 5.09 9.85 0.40
N VAL A 85 4.15 10.70 0.82
CA VAL A 85 4.36 12.17 0.90
C VAL A 85 5.50 12.51 1.85
N ASP A 86 5.52 11.92 3.06
CA ASP A 86 6.56 12.18 4.06
C ASP A 86 7.95 11.73 3.55
N ALA A 87 8.04 10.60 2.84
CA ALA A 87 9.28 10.14 2.21
C ALA A 87 9.77 11.10 1.09
N LEU A 88 8.85 11.62 0.27
CA LEU A 88 9.18 12.64 -0.74
C LEU A 88 9.66 13.94 -0.09
N ILE A 89 9.00 14.39 0.99
CA ILE A 89 9.41 15.59 1.74
C ILE A 89 10.82 15.42 2.29
N GLY A 90 11.13 14.27 2.90
CA GLY A 90 12.48 13.99 3.41
C GLY A 90 13.55 13.98 2.32
N THR A 91 13.20 13.57 1.11
CA THR A 91 14.10 13.58 -0.05
C THR A 91 14.30 15.00 -0.61
N LEU A 92 13.24 15.82 -0.65
CA LEU A 92 13.27 17.18 -1.18
C LEU A 92 13.92 18.18 -0.20
N ASN A 93 13.79 17.93 1.10
CA ASN A 93 14.36 18.74 2.18
C ASN A 93 15.28 17.88 3.07
N PRO A 94 16.45 17.46 2.56
CA PRO A 94 17.40 16.74 3.38
C PRO A 94 17.91 17.64 4.52
N PRO A 95 18.27 17.05 5.68
CA PRO A 95 18.72 17.78 6.87
C PRO A 95 20.00 18.59 6.67
#